data_AF-A0A3B0VE35-F1
#
_entry.id   AF-A0A3B0VE35-F1
#
_cell.length_a   1.000
_cell.length_b   1.000
_cell.length_c   1.000
_cell.angle_alpha   90.00
_cell.angle_beta   90.00
_cell.angle_gamma   90.00
#
_symmetry.space_group_name_H-M   'P 1'
#
loop_
_entity.id
_entity.type
_entity.pdbx_description
1 polymer ?
#
loop_
_entity_poly.entity_id
_entity_poly.type
_entity_poly.pdbx_seq_one_letter_code
_entity_poly.pdbx_strand_id
1 'polypeptide(L)'
;MDTNSGYSPEYWDNFFEKHHLGWDIGHVSTPLKEYFDQLGDKSVKILIPGAGRGWEVEYLYKSGFRNVFYHDFSPLAHEAFLKRVPYFPQDQMLQEDFFSLRGSYDLIIEQTFFSALQRNRRKDYARQMYD
;
A
#
# COMPACT_ATOMS: atom_id res chain seq x y z
N MET A 1 11.26 -11.35 26.56
CA MET A 1 11.22 -10.09 25.79
C MET A 1 10.60 -10.43 24.46
N ASP A 2 9.42 -9.90 24.16
CA ASP A 2 8.66 -10.25 22.96
C ASP A 2 9.44 -9.92 21.69
N THR A 3 9.91 -10.96 20.99
CA THR A 3 10.61 -10.83 19.71
C THR A 3 9.67 -10.73 18.51
N ASN A 4 8.38 -10.43 18.76
CA ASN A 4 7.28 -10.56 17.80
C ASN A 4 6.57 -9.24 17.45
N SER A 5 6.89 -8.12 18.09
CA SER A 5 6.27 -6.85 17.73
C SER A 5 6.92 -6.28 16.46
N GLY A 6 6.15 -6.21 15.37
CA GLY A 6 6.53 -5.42 14.19
C GLY A 6 6.72 -3.94 14.55
N TYR A 7 7.06 -3.12 13.55
CA TYR A 7 7.08 -1.67 13.76
C TYR A 7 5.66 -1.16 14.03
N SER A 8 5.51 -0.29 15.03
CA SER A 8 4.20 0.29 15.38
C SER A 8 3.80 1.41 14.41
N PRO A 9 2.52 1.80 14.36
CA PRO A 9 2.07 2.97 13.60
C PRO A 9 2.90 4.23 13.90
N GLU A 10 3.18 4.48 15.18
CA GLU A 10 3.93 5.65 15.65
C GLU A 10 5.37 5.65 15.14
N TYR A 11 5.98 4.47 14.96
CA TYR A 11 7.32 4.36 14.38
C TYR A 11 7.34 4.95 12.97
N TRP A 12 6.35 4.60 12.13
CA TRP A 12 6.26 5.07 10.75
C TRP A 12 5.74 6.49 10.63
N ASP A 13 4.80 6.90 11.48
CA ASP A 13 4.28 8.27 11.53
C ASP A 13 5.43 9.28 11.79
N ASN A 14 6.35 8.95 12.70
CA ASN A 14 7.54 9.76 12.96
C ASN A 14 8.49 9.87 11.75
N PHE A 15 8.49 8.90 10.82
CA PHE A 15 9.19 9.09 9.54
C PHE A 15 8.44 10.04 8.63
N PHE A 16 7.10 9.88 8.49
CA PHE A 16 6.27 10.75 7.66
C PHE A 16 6.40 12.24 8.00
N GLU A 17 6.48 12.57 9.30
CA GLU A 17 6.65 13.94 9.78
C GLU A 17 8.02 14.55 9.46
N LYS A 18 9.07 13.72 9.34
CA LYS A 18 10.46 14.18 9.16
C LYS A 18 10.83 14.49 7.71
N HIS A 19 9.89 14.42 6.75
CA HIS A 19 10.06 14.77 5.33
C HIS A 19 11.22 14.08 4.58
N HIS A 20 11.89 13.10 5.18
CA HIS A 20 13.04 12.39 4.61
C HIS A 20 12.70 10.93 4.32
N LEU A 21 11.73 10.74 3.43
CA LEU A 21 11.34 9.40 2.98
C LEU A 21 12.14 9.09 1.72
N GLY A 22 13.29 8.43 1.85
CA GLY A 22 14.08 8.00 0.68
C GLY A 22 13.33 7.04 -0.25
N TRP A 23 12.18 6.51 0.19
CA TRP A 23 11.28 5.65 -0.58
C TRP A 23 10.12 6.39 -1.25
N ASP A 24 9.76 7.60 -0.79
CA ASP A 24 8.66 8.38 -1.37
C ASP A 24 9.20 9.27 -2.50
N ILE A 25 9.01 8.82 -3.73
CA ILE A 25 9.46 9.53 -4.93
C ILE A 25 8.46 10.61 -5.39
N GLY A 26 7.33 10.77 -4.71
CA GLY A 26 6.36 11.84 -4.99
C GLY A 26 5.45 11.63 -6.22
N HIS A 27 5.49 10.45 -6.85
CA HIS A 27 4.68 10.06 -8.00
C HIS A 27 4.70 8.54 -8.17
N VAL A 28 3.84 8.00 -9.04
CA VAL A 28 3.88 6.57 -9.41
C VAL A 28 5.24 6.23 -10.01
N SER A 29 5.85 5.12 -9.60
CA SER A 29 7.14 4.72 -10.18
C SER A 29 7.01 4.38 -11.67
N THR A 30 8.02 4.74 -12.47
CA THR A 30 8.00 4.47 -13.92
C THR A 30 7.75 3.00 -14.25
N PRO A 31 8.41 2.01 -13.61
CA PRO A 31 8.18 0.60 -13.92
C PRO A 31 6.73 0.15 -13.64
N LEU A 32 6.15 0.61 -12.52
CA LEU A 32 4.76 0.26 -12.19
C LEU A 32 3.77 0.97 -13.10
N LYS A 33 4.03 2.23 -13.44
CA LYS A 33 3.23 2.98 -14.42
C LYS A 33 3.16 2.22 -15.75
N GLU A 34 4.31 1.83 -16.29
CA GLU A 34 4.38 1.08 -17.56
C GLU A 34 3.66 -0.27 -17.46
N TYR A 35 3.82 -0.98 -16.34
CA TYR A 35 3.07 -2.20 -16.08
C TYR A 35 1.55 -1.95 -16.03
N PHE A 36 1.08 -0.90 -15.38
CA PHE A 36 -0.36 -0.57 -15.29
C PHE A 36 -0.95 -0.15 -16.64
N ASP A 37 -0.16 0.53 -17.47
CA ASP A 37 -0.59 0.99 -18.80
C ASP A 37 -0.87 -0.17 -19.76
N GLN A 38 -0.23 -1.33 -19.54
CA GLN A 38 -0.48 -2.54 -20.34
C GLN A 38 -1.77 -3.28 -19.94
N LEU A 39 -2.32 -2.99 -18.75
CA LEU A 39 -3.53 -3.66 -18.25
C LEU A 39 -4.76 -3.08 -18.94
N GLY A 40 -5.30 -3.83 -19.91
CA GLY A 40 -6.51 -3.45 -20.64
C GLY A 40 -7.81 -3.67 -19.85
N ASP A 41 -7.88 -4.72 -19.03
CA ASP A 41 -9.03 -5.01 -18.18
C ASP A 41 -8.97 -4.18 -16.90
N LYS A 42 -9.93 -3.27 -16.74
CA LYS A 42 -10.04 -2.38 -15.57
C LYS A 42 -10.92 -2.94 -14.45
N SER A 43 -11.50 -4.13 -14.65
CA SER A 43 -12.30 -4.83 -13.64
C SER A 43 -11.46 -5.62 -12.64
N VAL A 44 -10.17 -5.84 -12.96
CA VAL A 44 -9.19 -6.51 -12.10
C VAL A 44 -9.17 -5.90 -10.70
N LYS A 45 -9.25 -6.76 -9.68
CA LYS A 45 -9.20 -6.38 -8.27
C LYS A 45 -7.74 -6.30 -7.79
N ILE A 46 -7.26 -5.09 -7.51
CA ILE A 46 -5.85 -4.79 -7.24
C ILE A 46 -5.66 -4.38 -5.78
N LEU A 47 -4.74 -5.03 -5.06
CA LEU A 47 -4.27 -4.58 -3.74
C LEU A 47 -2.90 -3.91 -3.84
N ILE A 48 -2.74 -2.75 -3.22
CA ILE A 48 -1.43 -2.08 -3.04
C ILE A 48 -1.08 -2.07 -1.54
N PRO A 49 -0.33 -3.06 -1.03
CA PRO A 49 0.02 -3.12 0.38
C PRO A 49 1.20 -2.22 0.73
N GLY A 50 1.11 -1.50 1.84
CA GLY A 50 2.14 -0.55 2.24
C GLY A 50 2.20 0.63 1.28
N ALA A 51 1.03 1.11 0.86
CA ALA A 51 0.89 2.12 -0.18
C ALA A 51 1.54 3.46 0.19
N GLY A 52 1.79 3.73 1.48
CA GLY A 52 2.32 4.99 1.95
C GLY A 52 1.44 6.14 1.46
N ARG A 53 2.02 7.12 0.75
CA ARG A 53 1.21 8.22 0.21
C ARG A 53 0.29 7.83 -0.95
N GLY A 54 0.28 6.58 -1.40
CA GLY A 54 -0.70 6.05 -2.34
C GLY A 54 -0.58 6.57 -3.77
N TRP A 55 0.63 6.82 -4.26
CA TRP A 55 0.83 7.33 -5.62
C TRP A 55 0.39 6.33 -6.70
N GLU A 56 0.67 5.04 -6.51
CA GLU A 56 0.24 3.94 -7.38
C GLU A 56 -1.27 3.78 -7.35
N VAL A 57 -1.89 3.85 -6.16
CA VAL A 57 -3.35 3.80 -5.98
C VAL A 57 -4.02 4.97 -6.71
N GLU A 58 -3.50 6.18 -6.51
CA GLU A 58 -3.99 7.39 -7.17
C GLU A 58 -3.92 7.26 -8.70
N TYR A 59 -2.79 6.75 -9.21
CA TYR A 59 -2.61 6.55 -10.65
C TYR A 59 -3.61 5.55 -11.23
N LEU A 60 -3.77 4.38 -10.62
CA LEU A 60 -4.74 3.37 -11.04
C LEU A 60 -6.17 3.92 -11.01
N TYR A 61 -6.55 4.59 -9.92
CA TYR A 61 -7.88 5.15 -9.75
C TYR A 61 -8.21 6.22 -10.81
N LYS A 62 -7.25 7.14 -11.06
CA LYS A 62 -7.39 8.18 -12.12
C LYS A 62 -7.38 7.57 -13.53
N SER A 63 -6.71 6.43 -13.71
CA SER A 63 -6.68 5.67 -14.97
C SER A 63 -7.94 4.82 -15.21
N GLY A 64 -8.96 4.94 -14.35
CA GLY A 64 -10.27 4.32 -14.53
C GLY A 64 -10.46 2.96 -13.85
N PHE A 65 -9.45 2.43 -13.16
CA PHE A 65 -9.64 1.26 -12.31
C PHE A 65 -10.53 1.62 -11.12
N ARG A 66 -11.53 0.80 -10.85
CA ARG A 66 -12.43 1.00 -9.71
C ARG A 66 -12.23 0.00 -8.59
N ASN A 67 -11.75 -1.21 -8.89
CA ASN A 67 -11.47 -2.24 -7.88
C ASN A 67 -10.03 -2.15 -7.34
N VAL A 68 -9.62 -0.96 -6.87
CA VAL A 68 -8.26 -0.71 -6.34
C VAL A 68 -8.33 -0.52 -4.83
N PHE A 69 -7.58 -1.32 -4.08
CA PHE A 69 -7.56 -1.31 -2.62
C PHE A 69 -6.26 -0.69 -2.14
N TYR A 70 -6.38 0.43 -1.45
CA TYR A 70 -5.29 1.04 -0.71
C TYR A 70 -5.11 0.28 0.60
N HIS A 71 -3.88 -0.08 0.96
CA HIS A 71 -3.58 -0.59 2.29
C HIS A 71 -2.34 0.07 2.89
N ASP A 72 -2.48 0.59 4.10
CA ASP A 72 -1.38 1.05 4.97
C ASP A 72 -1.90 1.12 6.41
N PHE A 73 -1.08 0.85 7.43
CA PHE A 73 -1.52 0.98 8.83
C PHE A 73 -1.37 2.42 9.36
N SER A 74 -0.61 3.30 8.68
CA SER A 74 -0.32 4.67 9.14
C SER A 74 -1.50 5.62 8.87
N PRO A 75 -2.08 6.27 9.90
CA PRO A 75 -3.12 7.28 9.70
C PRO A 75 -2.62 8.48 8.89
N LEU A 76 -1.36 8.89 9.06
CA LEU A 76 -0.78 10.01 8.30
C LEU A 76 -0.67 9.70 6.81
N ALA A 77 -0.35 8.46 6.45
CA ALA A 77 -0.31 8.01 5.06
C ALA A 77 -1.69 8.11 4.40
N HIS A 78 -2.74 7.67 5.11
CA HIS A 78 -4.13 7.77 4.66
C HIS A 78 -4.56 9.23 4.47
N GLU A 79 -4.31 10.08 5.46
CA GLU A 79 -4.64 11.51 5.37
C GLU A 79 -3.94 12.20 4.19
N ALA A 80 -2.66 11.88 3.97
CA ALA A 80 -1.88 12.43 2.86
C ALA A 80 -2.45 12.01 1.50
N PHE A 81 -2.89 10.75 1.37
CA PHE A 81 -3.54 10.24 0.17
C PHE A 81 -4.91 10.91 -0.06
N LEU A 82 -5.78 10.94 0.96
CA LEU A 82 -7.13 11.51 0.85
C LEU A 82 -7.13 13.03 0.59
N LYS A 83 -6.09 13.76 1.02
CA LYS A 83 -5.91 15.17 0.62
C LYS A 83 -5.81 15.35 -0.90
N ARG A 84 -5.28 14.36 -1.63
CA ARG A 84 -5.14 14.39 -3.10
C ARG A 84 -6.27 13.65 -3.81
N VAL A 85 -6.85 12.64 -3.18
CA VAL A 85 -7.94 11.81 -3.71
C VAL A 85 -9.14 11.78 -2.73
N PRO A 86 -9.84 12.92 -2.52
CA PRO A 86 -10.83 13.05 -1.45
C PRO A 86 -12.10 12.21 -1.64
N TYR A 87 -12.35 11.73 -2.86
CA TYR A 87 -13.52 10.91 -3.22
C TYR A 87 -13.15 9.45 -3.45
N PHE A 88 -12.06 8.97 -2.83
CA PHE A 88 -11.71 7.55 -2.88
C PHE A 88 -12.72 6.73 -2.05
N PRO A 89 -13.18 5.56 -2.52
CA PRO A 89 -14.16 4.76 -1.80
C PRO A 89 -13.63 4.30 -0.44
N GLN A 90 -14.39 4.55 0.63
CA GLN A 90 -13.97 4.24 2.00
C GLN A 90 -13.84 2.74 2.24
N ASP A 91 -14.66 1.93 1.58
CA ASP A 91 -14.62 0.45 1.61
C ASP A 91 -13.39 -0.14 0.90
N GLN A 92 -12.66 0.68 0.14
CA GLN A 92 -11.40 0.32 -0.51
C GLN A 92 -10.17 0.89 0.22
N MET A 93 -10.39 1.54 1.38
CA MET A 93 -9.37 2.18 2.19
C MET A 93 -9.07 1.33 3.43
N LEU A 94 -8.05 0.47 3.37
CA LEU A 94 -7.73 -0.51 4.40
C LEU A 94 -6.68 0.04 5.37
N GLN A 95 -7.15 0.61 6.48
CA GLN A 95 -6.30 1.13 7.57
C GLN A 95 -6.11 0.09 8.68
N GLU A 96 -5.31 -0.94 8.42
CA GLU A 96 -5.11 -2.05 9.36
C GLU A 96 -3.74 -2.71 9.20
N ASP A 97 -3.43 -3.69 10.05
CA ASP A 97 -2.22 -4.49 9.89
C ASP A 97 -2.35 -5.41 8.66
N PHE A 98 -1.35 -5.37 7.77
CA PHE A 98 -1.24 -6.26 6.59
C PHE A 98 -1.53 -7.72 6.91
N PHE A 99 -1.06 -8.22 8.04
CA PHE A 99 -1.21 -9.63 8.43
C PHE A 99 -2.60 -9.96 9.00
N SER A 100 -3.44 -8.94 9.20
CA SER A 100 -4.85 -9.09 9.55
C SER A 100 -5.76 -9.05 8.34
N LEU A 101 -5.25 -8.63 7.16
CA LEU A 101 -6.03 -8.51 5.94
C LEU A 101 -6.73 -9.82 5.58
N ARG A 102 -7.93 -9.65 5.04
CA ARG A 102 -8.80 -10.73 4.56
C ARG A 102 -9.30 -10.41 3.16
N GLY A 103 -9.44 -11.46 2.37
CA GLY A 103 -10.00 -11.40 1.02
C GLY A 103 -8.97 -11.67 -0.06
N SER A 104 -9.47 -11.96 -1.26
CA SER A 104 -8.64 -12.31 -2.41
C SER A 104 -8.62 -11.15 -3.41
N TYR A 105 -7.51 -11.06 -4.14
CA TYR A 105 -7.24 -10.04 -5.14
C TYR A 105 -6.68 -10.72 -6.39
N ASP A 106 -7.01 -10.19 -7.56
CA ASP A 106 -6.51 -10.70 -8.83
C ASP A 106 -5.03 -10.31 -9.03
N LEU A 107 -4.65 -9.13 -8.53
CA LEU A 107 -3.27 -8.64 -8.53
C LEU A 107 -2.92 -8.03 -7.17
N ILE A 108 -1.72 -8.32 -6.69
CA ILE A 108 -1.11 -7.61 -5.55
C ILE A 108 0.17 -6.96 -6.06
N ILE A 109 0.29 -5.66 -5.91
CA ILE A 109 1.41 -4.86 -6.44
C ILE A 109 2.08 -4.13 -5.30
N GLU A 110 3.33 -4.49 -5.02
CA GLU A 110 4.10 -3.93 -3.91
C GLU A 110 5.40 -3.31 -4.40
N GLN A 111 5.76 -2.17 -3.80
CA GLN A 111 7.07 -1.57 -3.97
C GLN A 111 7.58 -1.16 -2.59
N THR A 112 8.78 -1.61 -2.26
CA THR A 112 9.48 -1.33 -0.99
C THR A 112 8.79 -1.83 0.29
N PHE A 113 7.64 -2.49 0.19
CA PHE A 113 6.89 -3.01 1.34
C PHE A 113 7.57 -4.25 1.93
N PHE A 114 7.91 -5.25 1.10
CA PHE A 114 8.57 -6.47 1.59
C PHE A 114 9.90 -6.19 2.30
N SER A 115 10.68 -5.26 1.76
CA SER A 115 11.97 -4.86 2.34
C SER A 115 11.82 -4.07 3.64
N ALA A 116 10.71 -3.36 3.82
CA ALA A 116 10.39 -2.60 5.02
C ALA A 116 10.03 -3.51 6.21
N LEU A 117 9.59 -4.75 5.96
CA LEU A 117 9.28 -5.71 7.01
C LEU A 117 10.53 -6.18 7.75
N GLN A 118 10.39 -6.38 9.06
CA GLN A 118 11.40 -7.07 9.85
C GLN A 118 11.68 -8.47 9.26
N ARG A 119 12.95 -8.91 9.30
CA ARG A 119 13.38 -10.16 8.63
C ARG A 119 12.61 -11.40 9.11
N ASN A 120 12.23 -11.44 10.39
CA ASN A 120 11.43 -12.52 10.99
C ASN A 120 10.00 -12.60 10.40
N ARG A 121 9.41 -11.48 9.96
CA ARG A 121 8.05 -11.41 9.40
C ARG A 121 7.96 -11.79 7.91
N ARG A 122 9.09 -11.93 7.21
CA ARG A 122 9.12 -12.23 5.76
C ARG A 122 8.50 -13.58 5.39
N LYS A 123 8.56 -14.56 6.29
CA LYS A 123 7.86 -15.85 6.08
C LYS A 123 6.35 -15.68 6.21
N ASP A 124 5.91 -14.91 7.18
CA ASP A 124 4.48 -14.61 7.36
C ASP A 124 3.95 -13.83 6.17
N TYR A 125 4.77 -12.95 5.59
CA TYR A 125 4.40 -12.18 4.40
C TYR A 125 4.12 -13.10 3.21
N ALA A 126 4.99 -14.08 2.98
CA ALA A 126 4.80 -15.04 1.91
C ALA A 126 3.53 -15.89 2.10
N ARG A 127 3.13 -16.18 3.34
CA ARG A 127 1.85 -16.86 3.63
C ARG A 127 0.67 -15.94 3.36
N GLN A 128 0.70 -14.72 3.89
CA GLN A 128 -0.37 -13.74 3.70
C GLN A 128 -0.58 -13.35 2.22
N MET A 129 0.47 -13.39 1.39
CA MET A 129 0.37 -13.16 -0.05
C MET A 129 -0.25 -14.34 -0.82
N TYR A 130 -0.28 -15.53 -0.22
CA TYR A 130 -0.85 -16.74 -0.80
C TYR A 130 -2.30 -16.98 -0.35
N ASP A 131 -2.59 -16.65 0.91
CA ASP A 131 -3.90 -16.80 1.56
C ASP A 131 -4.98 -15.87 0.94
#